data_AF-A0A1E3B6H4-F1
#
_entry.id   AF-A0A1E3B6H4-F1
#
_cell.length_a   1.000
_cell.length_b   1.000
_cell.length_c   1.000
_cell.angle_alpha   90.00
_cell.angle_beta   90.00
_cell.angle_gamma   90.00
#
_symmetry.space_group_name_H-M   'P 1'
#
loop_
_entity.id
_entity.type
_entity.pdbx_description
1 polymer ?
#
loop_
_entity_poly.entity_id
_entity_poly.type
_entity_poly.pdbx_seq_one_letter_code
_entity_poly.pdbx_strand_id
1 'polypeptide(L)'
;MSSSAESSKSGQSDDVANTTKLEIRRLCGEDCWACSRIPGHVGLWRDKGLINFSLESINNVILLCAECLSKYEFLRFIFIPDDIQFFIDFERRDYERRRSAVGTSDILPQREVPTSEIYRAYQNGSIGGRYERVFVHKLAHLGFGLEEHATTPKEWPGCPMIVFRRASQMFGSLYFDSLRLETRLQLEKLMNLYVYDDNELRAVFQGHQEVVAEERFYTLVARVRHVIKMGLVARNYEKEPV
;
A
#
# COMPACT_ATOMS: atom_id res chain seq x y z
N MET A 1 55.41 -24.92 6.24
CA MET A 1 54.70 -23.66 6.52
C MET A 1 53.31 -23.80 5.92
N SER A 2 52.29 -24.00 6.75
CA SER A 2 50.91 -24.14 6.28
C SER A 2 50.29 -22.77 6.10
N SER A 3 49.58 -22.54 5.00
CA SER A 3 48.72 -21.37 4.82
C SER A 3 47.36 -21.86 4.39
N SER A 4 46.44 -21.94 5.34
CA SER A 4 45.04 -22.29 5.10
C SER A 4 44.33 -21.07 4.52
N ALA A 5 43.79 -21.20 3.32
CA ALA A 5 42.92 -20.17 2.74
C ALA A 5 41.55 -20.22 3.43
N GLU A 6 41.33 -19.34 4.41
CA GLU A 6 40.03 -19.18 5.05
C GLU A 6 39.03 -18.56 4.06
N SER A 7 38.15 -19.41 3.51
CA SER A 7 37.03 -18.97 2.68
C SER A 7 36.04 -18.19 3.54
N SER A 8 36.07 -16.85 3.41
CA SER A 8 35.16 -15.94 4.11
C SER A 8 33.73 -16.12 3.59
N LYS A 9 32.94 -16.97 4.26
CA LYS A 9 31.51 -17.09 4.00
C LYS A 9 30.81 -15.78 4.38
N SER A 10 30.52 -14.95 3.39
CA SER A 10 29.64 -13.78 3.55
C SER A 10 28.27 -14.26 4.02
N GLY A 11 27.85 -13.83 5.21
CA GLY A 11 26.57 -14.23 5.80
C GLY A 11 25.40 -13.77 4.93
N GLN A 12 24.68 -14.73 4.33
CA GLN A 12 23.36 -14.50 3.76
C GLN A 12 22.37 -14.39 4.92
N SER A 13 21.58 -13.31 5.02
CA SER A 13 20.50 -13.26 6.01
C SER A 13 19.31 -14.08 5.50
N ASP A 14 18.86 -15.03 6.32
CA ASP A 14 17.77 -15.95 6.00
C ASP A 14 16.40 -15.39 6.43
N ASP A 15 16.16 -14.10 6.18
CA ASP A 15 14.95 -13.38 6.61
C ASP A 15 13.68 -13.73 5.81
N VAL A 16 13.73 -14.71 4.90
CA VAL A 16 12.57 -15.22 4.17
C VAL A 16 12.57 -16.75 4.21
N ALA A 17 11.46 -17.33 4.66
CA ALA A 17 11.31 -18.77 4.79
C ALA A 17 11.58 -19.51 3.46
N ASN A 18 12.30 -20.63 3.53
CA ASN A 18 12.63 -21.44 2.34
C ASN A 18 11.38 -21.99 1.63
N THR A 19 10.26 -22.15 2.34
CA THR A 19 8.94 -22.46 1.76
C THR A 19 8.44 -21.35 0.83
N THR A 20 8.53 -20.08 1.25
CA THR A 20 8.21 -18.91 0.40
C THR A 20 9.12 -18.86 -0.83
N LYS A 21 10.44 -19.12 -0.65
CA LYS A 21 11.42 -19.16 -1.76
C LYS A 21 11.10 -20.25 -2.80
N LEU A 22 10.62 -21.43 -2.37
CA LEU A 22 10.20 -22.51 -3.27
C LEU A 22 8.88 -22.18 -3.98
N GLU A 23 7.90 -21.63 -3.27
CA GLU A 23 6.59 -21.32 -3.85
C GLU A 23 6.67 -20.23 -4.92
N ILE A 24 7.47 -19.16 -4.70
CA ILE A 24 7.64 -18.13 -5.73
C ILE A 24 8.34 -18.67 -6.99
N ARG A 25 9.26 -19.63 -6.85
CA ARG A 25 9.89 -20.33 -8.00
C ARG A 25 8.90 -21.23 -8.73
N ARG A 26 8.03 -21.94 -8.00
CA ARG A 26 6.93 -22.74 -8.57
C ARG A 26 5.97 -21.87 -9.40
N LEU A 27 5.73 -20.63 -8.98
CA LEU A 27 4.82 -19.69 -9.65
C LEU A 27 5.47 -18.89 -10.78
N CYS A 28 6.75 -18.52 -10.66
CA CYS A 28 7.42 -17.57 -11.57
C CYS A 28 8.59 -18.15 -12.39
N GLY A 29 8.97 -19.41 -12.15
CA GLY A 29 10.19 -20.03 -12.67
C GLY A 29 11.43 -19.76 -11.78
N GLU A 30 12.56 -20.38 -12.14
CA GLU A 30 13.86 -20.19 -11.46
C GLU A 30 14.59 -18.90 -11.90
N ASP A 31 14.11 -18.25 -12.96
CA ASP A 31 14.76 -17.13 -13.62
C ASP A 31 14.39 -15.76 -13.01
N CYS A 32 15.28 -14.76 -13.15
CA CYS A 32 15.01 -13.39 -12.73
C CYS A 32 13.76 -12.88 -13.43
N TRP A 33 12.80 -12.45 -12.62
CA TRP A 33 11.57 -11.86 -13.08
C TRP A 33 11.82 -10.69 -14.03
N ALA A 34 12.84 -9.86 -13.77
CA ALA A 34 13.19 -8.70 -14.60
C ALA A 34 13.92 -9.03 -15.92
N CYS A 35 14.94 -9.90 -15.92
CA CYS A 35 15.84 -10.13 -17.08
C CYS A 35 16.25 -11.60 -17.34
N SER A 36 15.59 -12.57 -16.71
CA SER A 36 15.76 -14.00 -16.93
C SER A 36 17.15 -14.62 -16.61
N ARG A 37 17.72 -14.33 -15.42
CA ARG A 37 19.02 -14.84 -14.86
C ARG A 37 18.90 -15.17 -13.36
N ILE A 38 19.82 -15.87 -12.69
CA ILE A 38 19.57 -16.45 -11.34
C ILE A 38 19.41 -15.40 -10.17
N PRO A 39 18.36 -15.46 -9.29
CA PRO A 39 17.95 -14.47 -8.25
C PRO A 39 18.70 -14.23 -6.89
N GLY A 40 18.31 -13.13 -6.18
CA GLY A 40 18.57 -12.71 -4.77
C GLY A 40 17.51 -11.70 -4.19
N HIS A 41 17.56 -11.24 -2.91
CA HIS A 41 16.40 -10.70 -2.12
C HIS A 41 16.65 -9.48 -1.15
N VAL A 42 15.65 -8.58 -0.90
CA VAL A 42 15.57 -7.51 0.18
C VAL A 42 14.10 -7.07 0.53
N GLY A 43 13.78 -6.54 1.75
CA GLY A 43 12.44 -6.08 2.28
C GLY A 43 12.11 -4.54 2.25
N LEU A 44 11.36 -3.83 3.14
CA LEU A 44 10.39 -4.02 4.26
C LEU A 44 9.67 -2.62 4.47
N TRP A 45 8.34 -2.44 4.72
CA TRP A 45 7.64 -1.10 4.79
C TRP A 45 6.33 -0.96 5.63
N ARG A 46 6.20 -1.70 6.74
CA ARG A 46 4.91 -1.99 7.41
C ARG A 46 3.99 -0.81 7.81
N ASP A 47 4.53 0.39 8.07
CA ASP A 47 3.90 1.37 8.97
C ASP A 47 2.79 2.26 8.37
N LYS A 48 2.45 2.11 7.08
CA LYS A 48 1.48 2.97 6.39
C LYS A 48 0.09 2.37 6.20
N GLY A 49 -0.18 1.15 6.67
CA GLY A 49 -1.44 0.44 6.42
C GLY A 49 -1.64 -0.02 4.96
N LEU A 50 -0.77 0.40 4.04
CA LEU A 50 -0.76 0.01 2.62
C LEU A 50 -0.30 -1.46 2.40
N ILE A 51 -0.02 -2.21 3.46
CA ILE A 51 0.41 -3.61 3.42
C ILE A 51 -0.58 -4.43 4.24
N ASN A 52 -1.40 -5.21 3.53
CA ASN A 52 -2.44 -6.09 4.08
C ASN A 52 -2.04 -7.59 4.04
N PHE A 53 -0.74 -7.90 3.96
CA PHE A 53 -0.16 -9.25 3.87
C PHE A 53 1.16 -9.31 4.66
N SER A 54 1.62 -10.52 4.99
CA SER A 54 2.92 -10.69 5.66
C SER A 54 4.09 -10.34 4.72
N LEU A 55 5.08 -9.61 5.24
CA LEU A 55 6.29 -9.25 4.49
C LEU A 55 7.20 -10.45 4.17
N GLU A 56 6.97 -11.60 4.80
CA GLU A 56 7.64 -12.88 4.53
C GLU A 56 6.85 -13.78 3.57
N SER A 57 5.66 -13.34 3.14
CA SER A 57 4.83 -14.07 2.17
C SER A 57 5.26 -13.82 0.73
N ILE A 58 4.81 -14.70 -0.17
CA ILE A 58 5.02 -14.56 -1.63
C ILE A 58 4.58 -13.20 -2.17
N ASN A 59 3.63 -12.53 -1.49
CA ASN A 59 3.10 -11.23 -1.91
C ASN A 59 4.13 -10.07 -1.80
N ASN A 60 5.26 -10.29 -1.12
CA ASN A 60 6.37 -9.33 -1.00
C ASN A 60 7.65 -9.78 -1.75
N VAL A 61 7.66 -10.97 -2.37
CA VAL A 61 8.88 -11.57 -2.90
C VAL A 61 8.96 -11.44 -4.42
N ILE A 62 10.10 -10.96 -4.89
CA ILE A 62 10.47 -10.93 -6.29
C ILE A 62 11.81 -11.62 -6.50
N LEU A 63 11.93 -12.38 -7.59
CA LEU A 63 13.13 -13.09 -7.98
C LEU A 63 13.97 -12.17 -8.90
N LEU A 64 15.08 -11.61 -8.40
CA LEU A 64 15.93 -10.68 -9.17
C LEU A 64 17.40 -11.09 -9.16
N CYS A 65 18.05 -11.27 -10.32
CA CYS A 65 19.47 -11.62 -10.37
C CYS A 65 20.35 -10.53 -9.77
N ALA A 66 21.57 -10.87 -9.33
CA ALA A 66 22.47 -9.93 -8.63
C ALA A 66 22.58 -8.54 -9.31
N GLU A 67 22.67 -8.50 -10.65
CA GLU A 67 22.70 -7.24 -11.40
C GLU A 67 21.35 -6.49 -11.36
N CYS A 68 20.23 -7.19 -11.49
CA CYS A 68 18.89 -6.59 -11.38
C CYS A 68 18.52 -6.23 -9.94
N LEU A 69 18.99 -6.96 -8.95
CA LEU A 69 18.84 -6.64 -7.53
C LEU A 69 19.58 -5.34 -7.22
N SER A 70 20.85 -5.23 -7.62
CA SER A 70 21.62 -3.98 -7.47
C SER A 70 20.93 -2.80 -8.18
N LYS A 71 20.46 -2.99 -9.42
CA LYS A 71 19.67 -1.95 -10.11
C LYS A 71 18.38 -1.62 -9.39
N TYR A 72 17.69 -2.62 -8.81
CA TYR A 72 16.48 -2.43 -8.03
C TYR A 72 16.77 -1.59 -6.79
N GLU A 73 17.76 -1.98 -5.98
CA GLU A 73 18.23 -1.32 -4.74
C GLU A 73 18.52 0.16 -4.96
N PHE A 74 19.26 0.51 -6.03
CA PHE A 74 19.63 1.87 -6.39
C PHE A 74 18.58 2.62 -7.24
N LEU A 75 17.33 2.14 -7.31
CA LEU A 75 16.22 2.74 -8.09
C LEU A 75 16.52 2.92 -9.59
N ARG A 76 17.48 2.18 -10.14
CA ARG A 76 17.83 2.14 -11.57
C ARG A 76 16.98 1.14 -12.36
N PHE A 77 16.26 0.27 -11.65
CA PHE A 77 15.20 -0.59 -12.14
C PHE A 77 14.02 -0.49 -11.18
N ILE A 78 12.84 -0.22 -11.71
CA ILE A 78 11.57 -0.50 -11.02
C ILE A 78 10.65 -1.26 -11.96
N PHE A 79 9.52 -1.69 -11.41
CA PHE A 79 8.36 -2.07 -12.19
C PHE A 79 7.15 -1.32 -11.62
N ILE A 80 6.07 -1.25 -12.38
CA ILE A 80 4.82 -0.54 -12.05
C ILE A 80 3.64 -1.35 -12.60
N PRO A 81 2.44 -1.28 -12.01
CA PRO A 81 1.27 -1.89 -12.63
C PRO A 81 1.04 -1.33 -14.03
N ASP A 82 0.68 -2.21 -14.96
CA ASP A 82 0.38 -1.89 -16.37
C ASP A 82 -0.87 -0.98 -16.48
N ASP A 83 -1.80 -1.13 -15.55
CA ASP A 83 -2.97 -0.26 -15.39
C ASP A 83 -2.95 0.41 -14.00
N ILE A 84 -2.49 1.66 -13.96
CA ILE A 84 -2.50 2.50 -12.75
C ILE A 84 -3.90 3.12 -12.52
N GLN A 85 -4.67 3.31 -13.59
CA GLN A 85 -6.00 3.94 -13.53
C GLN A 85 -7.00 3.08 -12.73
N PHE A 86 -6.90 1.75 -12.82
CA PHE A 86 -7.59 0.82 -11.93
C PHE A 86 -7.41 1.14 -10.44
N PHE A 87 -6.19 1.47 -10.00
CA PHE A 87 -5.90 1.78 -8.59
C PHE A 87 -6.43 3.16 -8.18
N ILE A 88 -6.38 4.13 -9.10
CA ILE A 88 -6.99 5.45 -8.91
C ILE A 88 -8.50 5.32 -8.69
N ASP A 89 -9.19 4.53 -9.52
CA ASP A 89 -10.64 4.34 -9.41
C ASP A 89 -11.03 3.39 -8.27
N PHE A 90 -10.10 2.58 -7.76
CA PHE A 90 -10.30 1.86 -6.50
C PHE A 90 -10.23 2.80 -5.30
N GLU A 91 -9.15 3.58 -5.15
CA GLU A 91 -8.99 4.51 -4.01
C GLU A 91 -10.11 5.55 -3.96
N ARG A 92 -10.56 6.08 -5.11
CA ARG A 92 -11.70 7.01 -5.15
C ARG A 92 -13.00 6.40 -4.62
N ARG A 93 -13.32 5.16 -5.00
CA ARG A 93 -14.51 4.45 -4.49
C ARG A 93 -14.38 4.13 -3.00
N ASP A 94 -13.18 3.75 -2.55
CA ASP A 94 -12.91 3.51 -1.13
C ASP A 94 -13.03 4.79 -0.30
N TYR A 95 -12.53 5.92 -0.81
CA TYR A 95 -12.71 7.23 -0.19
C TYR A 95 -14.18 7.62 -0.09
N GLU A 96 -14.95 7.52 -1.18
CA GLU A 96 -16.39 7.80 -1.17
C GLU A 96 -17.13 6.93 -0.15
N ARG A 97 -16.82 5.62 -0.09
CA ARG A 97 -17.33 4.68 0.92
C ARG A 97 -17.02 5.12 2.35
N ARG A 98 -15.75 5.48 2.63
CA ARG A 98 -15.34 5.95 3.97
C ARG A 98 -15.98 7.30 4.33
N ARG A 99 -16.08 8.22 3.36
CA ARG A 99 -16.70 9.54 3.52
C ARG A 99 -18.20 9.43 3.82
N SER A 100 -18.92 8.54 3.14
CA SER A 100 -20.34 8.27 3.41
C SER A 100 -20.61 7.63 4.78
N ALA A 101 -19.62 6.97 5.39
CA ALA A 101 -19.75 6.43 6.74
C ALA A 101 -19.64 7.49 7.85
N VAL A 102 -19.04 8.66 7.56
CA VAL A 102 -18.98 9.79 8.49
C VAL A 102 -20.41 10.29 8.76
N GLY A 103 -20.80 10.33 10.03
CA GLY A 103 -22.16 10.67 10.45
C GLY A 103 -23.15 9.50 10.50
N THR A 104 -22.77 8.32 10.00
CA THR A 104 -23.57 7.08 10.16
C THR A 104 -22.95 6.15 11.22
N SER A 105 -21.65 6.28 11.49
CA SER A 105 -20.89 5.42 12.40
C SER A 105 -20.02 6.26 13.35
N ASP A 106 -19.96 5.86 14.63
CA ASP A 106 -19.02 6.39 15.63
C ASP A 106 -17.54 5.98 15.35
N ILE A 107 -17.30 5.14 14.32
CA ILE A 107 -15.99 4.64 13.90
C ILE A 107 -15.82 4.88 12.39
N LEU A 108 -14.73 5.56 11.99
CA LEU A 108 -14.33 5.70 10.59
C LEU A 108 -13.85 4.35 10.03
N PRO A 109 -14.39 3.84 8.89
CA PRO A 109 -13.93 2.59 8.31
C PRO A 109 -12.47 2.66 7.87
N GLN A 110 -11.72 1.56 8.03
CA GLN A 110 -10.34 1.49 7.53
C GLN A 110 -10.31 1.52 6.00
N ARG A 111 -9.25 2.12 5.44
CA ARG A 111 -8.98 2.14 3.99
C ARG A 111 -8.84 0.72 3.46
N GLU A 112 -9.56 0.42 2.38
CA GLU A 112 -9.36 -0.80 1.60
C GLU A 112 -8.38 -0.53 0.45
N VAL A 113 -7.53 -1.51 0.13
CA VAL A 113 -6.57 -1.43 -0.98
C VAL A 113 -6.64 -2.71 -1.82
N PRO A 114 -6.40 -2.66 -3.15
CA PRO A 114 -6.45 -3.85 -3.98
C PRO A 114 -5.42 -4.89 -3.55
N THR A 115 -5.87 -6.13 -3.34
CA THR A 115 -4.96 -7.27 -3.16
C THR A 115 -4.39 -7.73 -4.51
N SER A 116 -3.38 -8.61 -4.47
CA SER A 116 -2.86 -9.26 -5.68
C SER A 116 -3.94 -10.09 -6.39
N GLU A 117 -4.83 -10.76 -5.64
CA GLU A 117 -5.93 -11.55 -6.21
C GLU A 117 -6.98 -10.67 -6.91
N ILE A 118 -7.32 -9.51 -6.33
CA ILE A 118 -8.26 -8.55 -6.95
C ILE A 118 -7.68 -8.01 -8.26
N TYR A 119 -6.42 -7.56 -8.25
CA TYR A 119 -5.79 -7.02 -9.47
C TYR A 119 -5.54 -8.10 -10.54
N ARG A 120 -5.18 -9.33 -10.13
CA ARG A 120 -5.12 -10.50 -11.03
C ARG A 120 -6.47 -10.77 -11.69
N ALA A 121 -7.54 -10.82 -10.90
CA ALA A 121 -8.89 -11.09 -11.41
C ALA A 121 -9.35 -10.01 -12.39
N TYR A 122 -9.10 -8.73 -12.08
CA TYR A 122 -9.39 -7.61 -12.97
C TYR A 122 -8.67 -7.73 -14.34
N GLN A 123 -7.40 -8.12 -14.33
CA GLN A 123 -6.59 -8.30 -15.54
C GLN A 123 -6.79 -9.65 -16.25
N ASN A 124 -7.61 -10.56 -15.71
CA ASN A 124 -7.69 -11.97 -16.11
C ASN A 124 -6.30 -12.67 -16.13
N GLY A 125 -5.40 -12.27 -15.23
CA GLY A 125 -4.03 -12.77 -15.16
C GLY A 125 -3.95 -14.21 -14.64
N SER A 126 -2.98 -14.97 -15.16
CA SER A 126 -2.80 -16.39 -14.84
C SER A 126 -2.21 -16.64 -13.45
N ILE A 127 -1.14 -15.94 -13.09
CA ILE A 127 -0.46 -16.03 -11.79
C ILE A 127 -0.68 -14.77 -10.96
N GLY A 128 -0.87 -13.62 -11.60
CA GLY A 128 -0.93 -12.32 -10.90
C GLY A 128 -1.34 -11.17 -11.80
N GLY A 129 -1.21 -9.95 -11.29
CA GLY A 129 -1.41 -8.74 -12.10
C GLY A 129 -0.29 -8.52 -13.10
N ARG A 130 -0.53 -7.70 -14.13
CA ARG A 130 0.48 -7.28 -15.11
C ARG A 130 1.24 -6.03 -14.67
N TYR A 131 2.54 -6.01 -14.95
CA TYR A 131 3.45 -4.93 -14.57
C TYR A 131 4.42 -4.57 -15.70
N GLU A 132 4.51 -3.27 -16.05
CA GLU A 132 5.55 -2.72 -16.93
C GLU A 132 6.90 -2.68 -16.19
N ARG A 133 8.01 -2.95 -16.90
CA ARG A 133 9.37 -2.98 -16.35
C ARG A 133 10.14 -1.75 -16.85
N VAL A 134 10.57 -0.90 -15.92
CA VAL A 134 11.18 0.40 -16.21
C VAL A 134 12.65 0.37 -15.81
N PHE A 135 13.53 0.59 -16.79
CA PHE A 135 14.97 0.71 -16.59
C PHE A 135 15.41 2.15 -16.87
N VAL A 136 15.97 2.80 -15.85
CA VAL A 136 16.30 4.23 -15.84
C VAL A 136 17.38 4.60 -16.86
N HIS A 137 18.30 3.67 -17.11
CA HIS A 137 19.25 3.76 -18.21
C HIS A 137 18.90 2.70 -19.24
N LYS A 138 18.95 3.08 -20.53
CA LYS A 138 18.78 2.13 -21.65
C LYS A 138 19.68 0.92 -21.44
N LEU A 139 19.16 -0.26 -21.78
CA LEU A 139 19.77 -1.58 -21.59
C LEU A 139 20.98 -1.83 -22.52
N ALA A 140 21.67 -0.78 -22.98
CA ALA A 140 22.74 -0.82 -23.97
C ALA A 140 23.96 -1.69 -23.57
N HIS A 141 24.10 -2.00 -22.29
CA HIS A 141 25.15 -2.87 -21.74
C HIS A 141 24.67 -4.32 -21.46
N LEU A 142 23.42 -4.66 -21.79
CA LEU A 142 22.83 -5.99 -21.55
C LEU A 142 22.76 -6.90 -22.79
N GLY A 143 23.27 -6.44 -23.94
CA GLY A 143 23.31 -7.21 -25.17
C GLY A 143 22.02 -7.16 -26.00
N PHE A 144 22.15 -7.49 -27.28
CA PHE A 144 21.06 -7.47 -28.25
C PHE A 144 19.96 -8.49 -27.88
N GLY A 145 18.69 -8.06 -27.93
CA GLY A 145 17.51 -8.93 -27.70
C GLY A 145 16.77 -8.76 -26.36
N LEU A 146 17.33 -8.00 -25.40
CA LEU A 146 16.70 -7.76 -24.09
C LEU A 146 15.72 -6.57 -24.05
N GLU A 147 15.65 -5.74 -25.10
CA GLU A 147 14.71 -4.60 -25.16
C GLU A 147 13.25 -5.05 -25.33
N GLU A 148 12.98 -6.02 -26.21
CA GLU A 148 11.64 -6.63 -26.41
C GLU A 148 11.15 -7.35 -25.15
N HIS A 149 12.09 -7.98 -24.44
CA HIS A 149 11.87 -8.58 -23.13
C HIS A 149 11.68 -7.56 -22.00
N ALA A 150 11.98 -6.28 -22.19
CA ALA A 150 11.82 -5.24 -21.16
C ALA A 150 10.54 -4.42 -21.35
N THR A 151 10.12 -4.19 -22.60
CA THR A 151 8.93 -3.38 -22.94
C THR A 151 7.61 -4.13 -22.77
N THR A 152 7.63 -5.47 -22.75
CA THR A 152 6.43 -6.29 -22.53
C THR A 152 6.04 -6.30 -21.04
N PRO A 153 4.79 -5.98 -20.66
CA PRO A 153 4.32 -6.16 -19.29
C PRO A 153 4.37 -7.64 -18.89
N LYS A 154 4.81 -7.93 -17.66
CA LYS A 154 4.98 -9.29 -17.14
C LYS A 154 4.08 -9.51 -15.93
N GLU A 155 3.53 -10.71 -15.79
CA GLU A 155 2.74 -11.06 -14.62
C GLU A 155 3.61 -11.24 -13.37
N TRP A 156 3.13 -10.76 -12.21
CA TRP A 156 3.73 -11.02 -10.91
C TRP A 156 2.62 -11.29 -9.87
N PRO A 157 2.70 -12.38 -9.10
CA PRO A 157 1.68 -12.71 -8.09
C PRO A 157 1.69 -11.77 -6.88
N GLY A 158 2.67 -10.88 -6.76
CA GLY A 158 2.86 -10.02 -5.59
C GLY A 158 1.87 -8.87 -5.48
N CYS A 159 1.80 -8.29 -4.28
CA CYS A 159 0.84 -7.24 -3.98
C CYS A 159 1.24 -5.91 -4.65
N PRO A 160 0.35 -5.28 -5.44
CA PRO A 160 0.63 -4.03 -6.14
C PRO A 160 1.12 -2.89 -5.24
N MET A 161 0.71 -2.89 -3.96
CA MET A 161 1.07 -1.83 -3.02
C MET A 161 2.58 -1.78 -2.71
N ILE A 162 3.31 -2.90 -2.81
CA ILE A 162 4.79 -2.92 -2.72
C ILE A 162 5.43 -2.20 -3.91
N VAL A 163 4.76 -2.24 -5.06
CA VAL A 163 5.24 -1.65 -6.30
C VAL A 163 5.04 -0.15 -6.29
N PHE A 164 3.87 0.34 -5.89
CA PHE A 164 3.63 1.77 -5.67
C PHE A 164 4.52 2.35 -4.58
N ARG A 165 4.76 1.59 -3.50
CA ARG A 165 5.81 1.88 -2.51
C ARG A 165 7.15 2.22 -3.17
N ARG A 166 7.59 1.39 -4.14
CA ARG A 166 8.91 1.57 -4.77
C ARG A 166 8.89 2.73 -5.76
N ALA A 167 7.81 2.86 -6.52
CA ALA A 167 7.59 3.99 -7.42
C ALA A 167 7.56 5.33 -6.67
N SER A 168 6.97 5.38 -5.46
CA SER A 168 6.93 6.60 -4.64
C SER A 168 8.33 7.09 -4.24
N GLN A 169 9.34 6.22 -4.19
CA GLN A 169 10.72 6.58 -3.89
C GLN A 169 11.46 7.21 -5.08
N MET A 170 10.88 7.14 -6.30
CA MET A 170 11.42 7.86 -7.47
C MET A 170 10.97 9.32 -7.53
N PHE A 171 9.93 9.73 -6.80
CA PHE A 171 9.51 11.13 -6.76
C PHE A 171 10.61 12.00 -6.15
N GLY A 172 10.90 13.13 -6.79
CA GLY A 172 12.03 13.99 -6.43
C GLY A 172 13.41 13.48 -6.87
N SER A 173 13.50 12.30 -7.49
CA SER A 173 14.73 11.83 -8.14
C SER A 173 14.78 12.25 -9.61
N LEU A 174 15.98 12.50 -10.13
CA LEU A 174 16.21 12.75 -11.57
C LEU A 174 15.80 11.55 -12.45
N TYR A 175 15.64 10.37 -11.85
CA TYR A 175 15.22 9.16 -12.54
C TYR A 175 13.71 9.13 -12.82
N PHE A 176 12.91 10.01 -12.21
CA PHE A 176 11.48 10.09 -12.50
C PHE A 176 11.20 10.40 -13.98
N ASP A 177 12.07 11.16 -14.65
CA ASP A 177 11.97 11.47 -16.08
C ASP A 177 12.18 10.27 -17.02
N SER A 178 12.60 9.10 -16.52
CA SER A 178 12.64 7.87 -17.33
C SER A 178 11.24 7.25 -17.54
N LEU A 179 10.22 7.74 -16.82
CA LEU A 179 8.83 7.29 -16.95
C LEU A 179 8.09 8.07 -18.03
N ARG A 180 7.18 7.40 -18.74
CA ARG A 180 6.26 8.03 -19.71
C ARG A 180 5.45 9.13 -19.01
N LEU A 181 5.18 10.26 -19.68
CA LEU A 181 4.47 11.41 -19.08
C LEU A 181 3.14 10.99 -18.43
N GLU A 182 2.33 10.20 -19.14
CA GLU A 182 1.05 9.68 -18.64
C GLU A 182 1.23 8.89 -17.33
N THR A 183 2.17 7.94 -17.32
CA THR A 183 2.55 7.15 -16.14
C THR A 183 2.93 8.04 -14.95
N ARG A 184 3.68 9.12 -15.17
CA ARG A 184 4.06 10.06 -14.11
C ARG A 184 2.84 10.77 -13.52
N LEU A 185 1.96 11.30 -14.38
CA LEU A 185 0.74 11.98 -13.97
C LEU A 185 -0.21 11.05 -13.20
N GLN A 186 -0.35 9.79 -13.65
CA GLN A 186 -1.16 8.78 -12.96
C GLN A 186 -0.57 8.39 -11.61
N LEU A 187 0.76 8.17 -11.52
CA LEU A 187 1.42 7.90 -10.24
C LEU A 187 1.30 9.08 -9.28
N GLU A 188 1.49 10.32 -9.75
CA GLU A 188 1.37 11.53 -8.93
C GLU A 188 -0.05 11.68 -8.39
N LYS A 189 -1.06 11.52 -9.26
CA LYS A 189 -2.47 11.52 -8.87
C LYS A 189 -2.78 10.45 -7.82
N LEU A 190 -2.30 9.22 -8.00
CA LEU A 190 -2.51 8.14 -7.04
C LEU A 190 -1.81 8.41 -5.70
N MET A 191 -0.56 8.89 -5.72
CA MET A 191 0.17 9.25 -4.50
C MET A 191 -0.49 10.41 -3.74
N ASN A 192 -1.07 11.38 -4.45
CA ASN A 192 -1.84 12.47 -3.84
C ASN A 192 -3.11 11.95 -3.16
N LEU A 193 -3.90 11.09 -3.82
CA LEU A 193 -5.06 10.43 -3.19
C LEU A 193 -4.64 9.67 -1.92
N TYR A 194 -3.52 8.93 -1.97
CA TYR A 194 -3.05 8.20 -0.80
C TYR A 194 -2.63 9.08 0.38
N VAL A 195 -2.30 10.37 0.17
CA VAL A 195 -1.79 11.29 1.20
C VAL A 195 -2.83 12.29 1.69
N TYR A 196 -3.57 12.95 0.79
CA TYR A 196 -4.42 14.08 1.14
C TYR A 196 -5.80 13.66 1.66
N ASP A 197 -6.43 12.70 0.99
CA ASP A 197 -7.80 12.26 1.27
C ASP A 197 -7.97 11.75 2.72
N ASP A 198 -6.97 11.07 3.26
CA ASP A 198 -6.98 10.59 4.65
C ASP A 198 -6.93 11.72 5.69
N ASN A 199 -6.25 12.84 5.38
CA ASN A 199 -6.13 13.97 6.29
C ASN A 199 -7.41 14.81 6.30
N GLU A 200 -8.00 15.07 5.12
CA GLU A 200 -9.32 15.73 5.02
C GLU A 200 -10.38 14.91 5.76
N LEU A 201 -10.46 13.61 5.48
CA LEU A 201 -11.46 12.73 6.05
C LEU A 201 -11.35 12.61 7.58
N ARG A 202 -10.14 12.58 8.13
CA ARG A 202 -9.92 12.61 9.59
C ARG A 202 -10.36 13.94 10.21
N ALA A 203 -10.06 15.06 9.57
CA ALA A 203 -10.50 16.38 10.06
C ALA A 203 -12.03 16.50 10.06
N VAL A 204 -12.70 16.04 8.99
CA VAL A 204 -14.17 16.01 8.90
C VAL A 204 -14.77 15.08 9.97
N PHE A 205 -14.18 13.90 10.19
CA PHE A 205 -14.63 12.96 11.21
C PHE A 205 -14.46 13.51 12.64
N GLN A 206 -13.33 14.15 12.95
CA GLN A 206 -13.08 14.80 14.24
C GLN A 206 -14.09 15.93 14.50
N GLY A 207 -14.28 16.84 13.54
CA GLY A 207 -15.28 17.91 13.67
C GLY A 207 -16.71 17.37 13.86
N HIS A 208 -17.06 16.26 13.22
CA HIS A 208 -18.35 15.61 13.46
C HIS A 208 -18.47 15.04 14.89
N GLN A 209 -17.42 14.39 15.41
CA GLN A 209 -17.41 13.89 16.79
C GLN A 209 -17.53 15.01 17.83
N GLU A 210 -16.92 16.18 17.58
CA GLU A 210 -17.04 17.37 18.44
C GLU A 210 -18.49 17.88 18.49
N VAL A 211 -19.13 18.05 17.33
CA VAL A 211 -20.55 18.48 17.25
C VAL A 211 -21.48 17.49 17.95
N VAL A 212 -21.31 16.18 17.73
CA VAL A 212 -22.12 15.15 18.39
C VAL A 212 -21.90 15.13 19.92
N ALA A 213 -20.67 15.40 20.39
CA ALA A 213 -20.39 15.52 21.81
C ALA A 213 -21.07 16.75 22.43
N GLU A 214 -21.07 17.88 21.72
CA GLU A 214 -21.73 19.12 22.14
C GLU A 214 -23.26 18.96 22.20
N GLU A 215 -23.89 18.37 21.18
CA GLU A 215 -25.33 18.07 21.20
C GLU A 215 -25.72 17.11 22.33
N ARG A 216 -24.91 16.06 22.58
CA ARG A 216 -25.11 15.13 23.71
C ARG A 216 -25.00 15.87 25.05
N PHE A 217 -24.06 16.80 25.19
CA PHE A 217 -23.90 17.63 26.38
C PHE A 217 -25.11 18.54 26.62
N TYR A 218 -25.55 19.31 25.62
CA TYR A 218 -26.74 20.16 25.74
C TYR A 218 -28.01 19.36 26.04
N THR A 219 -28.18 18.19 25.41
CA THR A 219 -29.30 17.28 25.68
C THR A 219 -29.28 16.76 27.12
N LEU A 220 -28.10 16.41 27.65
CA LEU A 220 -27.94 15.99 29.03
C LEU A 220 -28.24 17.13 30.02
N VAL A 221 -27.72 18.33 29.77
CA VAL A 221 -27.99 19.52 30.59
C VAL A 221 -29.48 19.88 30.58
N ALA A 222 -30.16 19.78 29.43
CA ALA A 222 -31.61 19.99 29.32
C ALA A 222 -32.40 18.96 30.14
N ARG A 223 -32.04 17.67 30.07
CA ARG A 223 -32.64 16.60 30.89
C ARG A 223 -32.43 16.83 32.38
N VAL A 224 -31.21 17.16 32.82
CA VAL A 224 -30.90 17.44 34.23
C VAL A 224 -31.69 18.66 34.72
N ARG A 225 -31.77 19.75 33.95
CA ARG A 225 -32.60 20.92 34.27
C ARG A 225 -34.08 20.56 34.38
N HIS A 226 -34.60 19.70 33.51
CA HIS A 226 -35.99 19.24 33.56
C HIS A 226 -36.26 18.39 34.82
N VAL A 227 -35.37 17.45 35.16
CA VAL A 227 -35.47 16.64 36.39
C VAL A 227 -35.41 17.51 37.65
N ILE A 228 -34.48 18.47 37.72
CA ILE A 228 -34.39 19.42 38.84
C ILE A 228 -35.68 20.26 38.95
N LYS A 229 -36.22 20.74 37.83
CA LYS A 229 -37.48 21.50 37.81
C LYS A 229 -38.67 20.65 38.27
N MET A 230 -38.76 19.40 37.85
CA MET A 230 -39.78 18.44 38.30
C MET A 230 -39.66 18.15 39.81
N GLY A 231 -38.45 17.92 40.32
CA GLY A 231 -38.20 17.69 41.74
C GLY A 231 -38.49 18.92 42.63
N LEU A 232 -38.25 20.13 42.13
CA LEU A 232 -38.63 21.39 42.79
C LEU A 232 -40.15 21.60 42.80
N VAL A 233 -40.86 21.23 41.72
CA VAL A 233 -42.33 21.28 41.70
C VAL A 233 -42.91 20.28 42.69
N ALA A 234 -42.43 19.04 42.73
CA ALA A 234 -42.91 18.01 43.65
C ALA A 234 -42.80 18.43 45.13
N ARG A 235 -41.65 18.97 45.55
CA ARG A 235 -41.45 19.45 46.95
C ARG A 235 -42.32 20.64 47.35
N ASN A 236 -42.87 21.38 46.40
CA ASN A 236 -43.74 22.54 46.69
C ASN A 236 -45.22 22.17 46.87
N TYR A 237 -45.61 20.92 46.63
CA TYR A 237 -46.98 20.42 46.84
C TYR A 237 -47.20 19.70 48.18
N GLU A 238 -46.15 19.51 49.00
CA GLU A 238 -46.23 18.85 50.31
C GLU A 238 -46.27 19.85 51.49
N LYS A 239 -46.98 20.98 51.34
CA LYS A 239 -47.32 21.86 52.47
C LYS A 239 -48.79 21.73 52.85
N GLU A 240 -49.01 20.79 53.77
CA GLU A 240 -49.96 20.75 54.90
C GLU A 240 -51.36 21.39 54.75
N PRO A 241 -52.35 20.72 55.35
CA PRO A 241 -53.16 21.41 56.35
C PRO A 241 -53.11 20.74 57.73
N VAL A 242 -52.85 21.61 58.72
CA VAL A 242 -53.14 21.58 60.18
C VAL A 242 -53.97 20.40 60.71
#